data_AF-A0A925QJQ8-F1
#
_entry.id   AF-A0A925QJQ8-F1
#
_cell.length_a   1.000
_cell.length_b   1.000
_cell.length_c   1.000
_cell.angle_alpha   90.00
_cell.angle_beta   90.00
_cell.angle_gamma   90.00
#
_symmetry.space_group_name_H-M   'P 1'
#
loop_
_entity.id
_entity.type
_entity.pdbx_description
1 polymer ?
#
loop_
_entity_poly.entity_id
_entity_poly.type
_entity_poly.pdbx_seq_one_letter_code
_entity_poly.pdbx_strand_id
1 'polypeptide(L)'
;MKYSILLFPGIIIIMISCSRKIFDTNGETIYRTGRNLQGEKLLDKGASSIKIVSSCKTCHGKNGDSMKRSSIKFSVLSNPRRFAIPYTDSLFFRFLDHDLKSDGSKANIGVIWKMSKQDKVDLLAYLKTL
;
A
#
# COMPACT_ATOMS: atom_id res chain seq x y z
N MET A 1 28.25 -50.61 33.18
CA MET A 1 26.85 -50.35 33.62
C MET A 1 26.51 -48.93 33.20
N LYS A 2 25.91 -48.73 32.02
CA LYS A 2 24.49 -48.36 31.84
C LYS A 2 23.95 -47.48 32.97
N TYR A 3 23.71 -46.19 32.69
CA TYR A 3 22.42 -45.53 32.91
C TYR A 3 22.29 -44.33 31.94
N SER A 4 21.36 -44.49 30.99
CA SER A 4 20.74 -43.41 30.25
C SER A 4 19.80 -42.65 31.18
N ILE A 5 19.88 -41.32 31.22
CA ILE A 5 18.79 -40.48 31.69
C ILE A 5 18.62 -39.35 30.67
N LEU A 6 17.57 -39.53 29.86
CA LEU A 6 16.87 -38.48 29.14
C LEU A 6 16.32 -37.47 30.15
N LEU A 7 16.63 -36.19 29.95
CA LEU A 7 15.82 -35.08 30.48
C LEU A 7 16.01 -33.89 29.55
N PHE A 8 15.01 -33.69 28.69
CA PHE A 8 14.78 -32.47 27.92
C PHE A 8 14.26 -31.38 28.88
N PRO A 9 14.95 -30.25 29.07
CA PRO A 9 14.28 -29.02 29.44
C PRO A 9 13.96 -28.27 28.15
N GLY A 10 12.68 -28.23 27.81
CA GLY A 10 12.17 -27.34 26.77
C GLY A 10 12.54 -25.90 27.10
N ILE A 11 13.43 -25.32 26.30
CA ILE A 11 13.67 -23.88 26.28
C ILE A 11 12.86 -23.32 25.12
N ILE A 12 11.76 -22.66 25.51
CA ILE A 12 10.92 -21.79 24.70
C ILE A 12 11.85 -20.77 24.01
N ILE A 13 12.09 -20.97 22.71
CA ILE A 13 12.74 -19.93 21.91
C ILE A 13 11.69 -18.86 21.63
N ILE A 14 11.93 -17.75 22.31
CA ILE A 14 11.20 -16.49 22.33
C ILE A 14 10.91 -16.02 20.89
N MET A 15 9.63 -15.81 20.61
CA MET A 15 9.14 -15.05 19.46
C MET A 15 9.61 -13.59 19.57
N ILE A 16 10.84 -13.32 19.13
CA ILE A 16 11.35 -11.95 18.91
C ILE A 16 11.03 -11.61 17.45
N SER A 17 9.88 -11.00 17.19
CA SER A 17 9.63 -9.56 17.24
C SER A 17 9.94 -8.86 15.92
N CYS A 18 9.02 -7.98 15.54
CA CYS A 18 9.02 -7.11 14.36
C CYS A 18 8.90 -7.79 12.99
N SER A 19 7.69 -8.24 12.65
CA SER A 19 7.19 -8.04 11.29
C SER A 19 7.20 -6.53 11.01
N ARG A 20 8.34 -6.04 10.50
CA ARG A 20 8.51 -4.66 10.04
C ARG A 20 7.34 -4.34 9.11
N LYS A 21 6.67 -3.22 9.37
CA LYS A 21 5.74 -2.61 8.40
C LYS A 21 6.49 -2.46 7.09
N ILE A 22 6.14 -3.24 6.06
CA ILE A 22 6.88 -3.19 4.80
C ILE A 22 6.35 -1.99 4.00
N PHE A 23 6.88 -0.83 4.36
CA PHE A 23 7.18 0.22 3.38
C PHE A 23 8.66 0.49 3.54
N ASP A 24 9.47 0.02 2.59
CA ASP A 24 10.92 0.23 2.63
C ASP A 24 11.29 1.73 2.51
N THR A 25 10.30 2.57 2.18
CA THR A 25 10.45 3.98 1.84
C THR A 25 9.17 4.75 2.20
N ASN A 26 9.26 6.01 2.61
CA ASN A 26 8.11 6.82 3.01
C ASN A 26 7.15 7.08 1.82
N GLY A 27 5.90 7.48 2.09
CA GLY A 27 4.90 7.76 1.05
C GLY A 27 5.28 8.86 0.04
N GLU A 28 6.32 9.66 0.31
CA GLU A 28 6.90 10.58 -0.68
C GLU A 28 7.82 9.84 -1.67
N THR A 29 8.58 8.85 -1.18
CA THR A 29 9.57 8.09 -1.96
C THR A 29 9.01 6.84 -2.64
N ILE A 30 7.89 6.25 -2.16
CA ILE A 30 7.33 4.99 -2.67
C ILE A 30 7.11 4.98 -4.20
N TYR A 31 6.79 6.13 -4.80
CA TYR A 31 6.67 6.28 -6.25
C TYR A 31 7.97 5.99 -7.01
N ARG A 32 9.12 6.37 -6.46
CA ARG A 32 10.43 6.23 -7.12
C ARG A 32 11.16 4.95 -6.71
N THR A 33 11.03 4.60 -5.45
CA THR A 33 11.87 3.60 -4.79
C THR A 33 11.09 2.42 -4.25
N GLY A 34 9.75 2.49 -4.24
CA GLY A 34 8.92 1.38 -3.82
C GLY A 34 9.17 0.17 -4.70
N ARG A 35 9.36 -0.98 -4.06
CA ARG A 35 9.56 -2.28 -4.71
C ARG A 35 8.62 -3.32 -4.11
N ASN A 36 8.19 -4.27 -4.94
CA ASN A 36 7.44 -5.44 -4.46
C ASN A 36 8.38 -6.50 -3.87
N LEU A 37 7.81 -7.61 -3.38
CA LEU A 37 8.56 -8.75 -2.82
C LEU A 37 9.55 -9.40 -3.80
N GLN A 38 9.37 -9.18 -5.09
CA GLN A 38 10.25 -9.66 -6.17
C GLN A 38 11.34 -8.63 -6.53
N GLY A 39 11.39 -7.48 -5.84
CA GLY A 39 12.32 -6.38 -6.08
C GLY A 39 11.95 -5.47 -7.25
N GLU A 40 10.83 -5.74 -7.92
CA GLU A 40 10.36 -4.97 -9.08
C GLU A 40 9.84 -3.60 -8.64
N LYS A 41 10.04 -2.57 -9.47
CA LYS A 41 9.52 -1.23 -9.19
C LYS A 41 7.99 -1.27 -9.19
N LEU A 42 7.37 -0.69 -8.16
CA LEU A 42 5.91 -0.65 -8.05
C LEU A 42 5.27 0.12 -9.22
N LEU A 43 5.91 1.16 -9.74
CA LEU A 43 5.41 1.87 -10.92
C LEU A 43 5.79 1.15 -12.22
N ASP A 44 4.79 0.74 -13.00
CA ASP A 44 5.02 0.27 -14.37
C ASP A 44 5.19 1.47 -15.32
N LYS A 45 6.42 1.91 -15.53
CA LYS A 45 6.74 2.98 -16.49
C LYS A 45 6.51 2.60 -17.95
N GLY A 46 6.39 1.33 -18.29
CA GLY A 46 6.06 0.90 -19.66
C GLY A 46 4.59 1.17 -19.96
N ALA A 47 3.71 0.74 -19.05
CA ALA A 47 2.26 0.83 -19.20
C ALA A 47 1.64 2.15 -18.70
N SER A 48 2.31 2.89 -17.81
CA SER A 48 1.81 4.18 -17.30
C SER A 48 1.99 5.30 -18.33
N SER A 49 1.00 6.17 -18.52
CA SER A 49 1.16 7.41 -19.32
C SER A 49 1.93 8.48 -18.54
N ILE A 50 1.93 8.39 -17.22
CA ILE A 50 2.70 9.26 -16.34
C ILE A 50 4.16 8.77 -16.24
N LYS A 51 5.05 9.45 -16.97
CA LYS A 51 6.49 9.10 -17.01
C LYS A 51 7.36 9.92 -16.04
N ILE A 52 6.88 11.10 -15.62
CA ILE A 52 7.62 12.06 -14.79
C ILE A 52 6.73 12.52 -13.63
N VAL A 53 6.89 11.92 -12.45
CA VAL A 53 6.37 12.46 -11.18
C VAL A 53 7.48 12.34 -10.16
N SER A 54 7.56 13.32 -9.27
CA SER A 54 8.60 13.35 -8.25
C SER A 54 8.21 12.60 -6.98
N SER A 55 6.92 12.57 -6.62
CA SER A 55 6.41 11.94 -5.39
C SER A 55 4.87 11.98 -5.33
N CYS A 56 4.24 11.18 -4.45
CA CYS A 56 2.80 11.22 -4.20
C CYS A 56 2.34 12.61 -3.70
N LYS A 57 3.16 13.29 -2.88
CA LYS A 57 2.83 14.63 -2.36
C LYS A 57 2.73 15.70 -3.45
N THR A 58 3.39 15.53 -4.59
CA THR A 58 3.32 16.48 -5.71
C THR A 58 1.88 16.60 -6.25
N CYS A 59 1.14 15.50 -6.24
CA CYS A 59 -0.26 15.48 -6.65
C CYS A 59 -1.20 15.62 -5.44
N HIS A 60 -0.90 14.92 -4.35
CA HIS A 60 -1.82 14.72 -3.25
C HIS A 60 -1.55 15.60 -2.03
N GLY A 61 -0.55 16.48 -2.06
CA GLY A 61 -0.17 17.33 -0.92
C GLY A 61 0.67 16.60 0.12
N LYS A 62 1.30 17.36 1.03
CA LYS A 62 2.23 16.82 2.04
C LYS A 62 1.59 15.72 2.90
N ASN A 63 0.31 15.85 3.22
CA ASN A 63 -0.43 14.91 4.07
C ASN A 63 -1.45 14.08 3.26
N GLY A 64 -1.37 14.08 1.93
CA GLY A 64 -2.36 13.40 1.10
C GLY A 64 -3.75 14.05 1.08
N ASP A 65 -3.86 15.32 1.49
CA ASP A 65 -5.09 16.11 1.65
C ASP A 65 -5.32 17.18 0.56
N SER A 66 -4.63 17.10 -0.57
CA SER A 66 -4.80 18.07 -1.66
C SER A 66 -6.21 17.99 -2.26
N MET A 67 -7.11 18.85 -1.79
CA MET A 67 -8.48 18.97 -2.26
C MET A 67 -8.58 19.53 -3.69
N LYS A 68 -7.57 20.29 -4.15
CA LYS A 68 -7.53 20.85 -5.52
C LYS A 68 -7.19 19.82 -6.60
N ARG A 69 -6.55 18.70 -6.25
CA ARG A 69 -6.11 17.68 -7.22
C ARG A 69 -6.71 16.31 -6.91
N SER A 70 -6.55 15.81 -5.69
CA SER A 70 -7.21 14.60 -5.16
C SER A 70 -6.61 14.27 -3.79
N SER A 71 -7.46 14.10 -2.77
CA SER A 71 -7.04 13.55 -1.48
C SER A 71 -6.89 12.04 -1.58
N ILE A 72 -5.80 11.48 -1.05
CA ILE A 72 -5.57 10.03 -0.92
C ILE A 72 -5.82 9.52 0.49
N LYS A 73 -6.16 10.39 1.44
CA LYS A 73 -6.59 9.98 2.78
C LYS A 73 -7.77 9.04 2.68
N PHE A 74 -7.63 7.84 3.22
CA PHE A 74 -8.70 6.86 3.14
C PHE A 74 -9.95 7.35 3.88
N SER A 75 -9.77 8.09 4.99
CA SER A 75 -10.84 8.75 5.75
C SER A 75 -11.68 9.74 4.92
N VAL A 76 -11.10 10.35 3.89
CA VAL A 76 -11.83 11.21 2.95
C VAL A 76 -12.54 10.35 1.91
N LEU A 77 -11.84 9.38 1.31
CA LEU A 77 -12.34 8.51 0.24
C LEU A 77 -13.50 7.60 0.69
N SER A 78 -13.51 7.20 1.96
CA SER A 78 -14.55 6.35 2.55
C SER A 78 -15.69 7.13 3.20
N ASN A 79 -15.72 8.46 3.07
CA ASN A 79 -16.74 9.29 3.71
C ASN A 79 -18.06 9.33 2.90
N PRO A 80 -19.19 8.82 3.45
CA PRO A 80 -20.49 8.82 2.78
C PRO A 80 -21.08 10.21 2.55
N ARG A 81 -20.61 11.24 3.27
CA ARG A 81 -21.02 12.63 3.03
C ARG A 81 -20.32 13.26 1.83
N ARG A 82 -19.26 12.63 1.31
CA ARG A 82 -18.45 13.16 0.20
C ARG A 82 -18.61 12.39 -1.11
N PHE A 83 -18.95 11.11 -1.03
CA PHE A 83 -19.08 10.24 -2.19
C PHE A 83 -20.40 9.49 -2.14
N ALA A 84 -21.11 9.43 -3.27
CA ALA A 84 -22.34 8.64 -3.40
C ALA A 84 -22.06 7.14 -3.20
N ILE A 85 -20.92 6.67 -3.69
CA ILE A 85 -20.38 5.32 -3.44
C ILE A 85 -19.01 5.50 -2.78
N PRO A 86 -18.91 5.43 -1.44
CA PRO A 86 -17.64 5.57 -0.74
C PRO A 86 -16.71 4.40 -0.99
N TYR A 87 -15.40 4.65 -0.93
CA TYR A 87 -14.41 3.58 -1.06
C TYR A 87 -14.45 2.65 0.16
N THR A 88 -14.55 1.36 -0.13
CA THR A 88 -14.17 0.26 0.77
C THR A 88 -12.77 -0.24 0.42
N ASP A 89 -12.20 -1.10 1.26
CA ASP A 89 -10.91 -1.75 0.99
C ASP A 89 -10.90 -2.48 -0.37
N SER A 90 -11.97 -3.23 -0.67
CA SER A 90 -12.10 -3.95 -1.94
C SER A 90 -12.20 -3.00 -3.14
N LEU A 91 -12.95 -1.90 -3.01
CA LEU A 91 -13.05 -0.89 -4.07
C LEU A 91 -11.73 -0.17 -4.30
N PHE A 92 -10.95 0.05 -3.24
CA PHE A 92 -9.61 0.62 -3.35
C PHE A 92 -8.65 -0.33 -4.07
N PHE A 93 -8.67 -1.62 -3.77
CA PHE A 93 -7.86 -2.59 -4.51
C PHE A 93 -8.29 -2.71 -5.97
N ARG A 94 -9.60 -2.67 -6.24
CA ARG A 94 -10.13 -2.61 -7.62
C ARG A 94 -9.61 -1.40 -8.38
N PHE A 95 -9.50 -0.24 -7.73
CA PHE A 95 -8.88 0.94 -8.30
C PHE A 95 -7.42 0.69 -8.68
N LEU A 96 -6.62 0.11 -7.78
CA LEU A 96 -5.21 -0.20 -8.07
C LEU A 96 -5.04 -1.22 -9.20
N ASP A 97 -5.91 -2.22 -9.28
CA ASP A 97 -5.79 -3.32 -10.24
C ASP A 97 -6.34 -2.98 -11.63
N HIS A 98 -7.36 -2.11 -11.71
CA HIS A 98 -8.16 -1.93 -12.93
C HIS A 98 -8.41 -0.47 -13.33
N ASP A 99 -7.87 0.49 -12.58
CA ASP A 99 -8.08 1.94 -12.78
C ASP A 99 -9.58 2.29 -12.78
N LEU A 100 -10.36 1.65 -11.89
CA LEU A 100 -11.79 1.89 -11.73
C LEU A 100 -12.08 2.64 -10.43
N LYS A 101 -12.89 3.68 -10.51
CA LYS A 101 -13.38 4.42 -9.34
C LYS A 101 -14.32 3.55 -8.49
N SER A 102 -14.71 4.06 -7.32
CA SER A 102 -15.67 3.39 -6.43
C SER A 102 -17.01 3.13 -7.10
N ASP A 103 -17.46 4.02 -7.99
CA ASP A 103 -18.67 3.87 -8.81
C ASP A 103 -18.50 2.93 -10.03
N GLY A 104 -17.29 2.43 -10.29
CA GLY A 104 -16.99 1.55 -11.43
C GLY A 104 -16.64 2.28 -12.73
N SER A 105 -16.71 3.61 -12.78
CA SER A 105 -16.23 4.38 -13.93
C SER A 105 -14.70 4.39 -14.01
N LYS A 106 -14.15 4.62 -15.20
CA LYS A 106 -12.69 4.72 -15.39
C LYS A 106 -12.14 5.95 -14.67
N ALA A 107 -11.05 5.77 -13.92
CA ALA A 107 -10.39 6.87 -13.22
C ALA A 107 -9.43 7.66 -14.12
N ASN A 108 -8.90 7.04 -15.19
CA ASN A 108 -8.02 7.67 -16.18
C ASN A 108 -6.80 8.32 -15.53
N ILE A 109 -6.28 7.74 -14.45
CA ILE A 109 -5.19 8.35 -13.69
C ILE A 109 -3.85 8.24 -14.44
N GLY A 110 -3.77 7.35 -15.43
CA GLY A 110 -2.56 7.17 -16.22
C GLY A 110 -1.40 6.51 -15.47
N VAL A 111 -1.67 5.91 -14.30
CA VAL A 111 -0.71 5.21 -13.45
C VAL A 111 -1.15 3.76 -13.33
N ILE A 112 -0.24 2.83 -13.64
CA ILE A 112 -0.45 1.40 -13.48
C ILE A 112 0.59 0.88 -12.49
N TRP A 113 0.11 0.29 -11.40
CA TRP A 113 0.95 -0.23 -10.33
C TRP A 113 1.12 -1.75 -10.43
N LYS A 114 2.36 -2.22 -10.29
CA LYS A 114 2.73 -3.63 -10.14
C LYS A 114 2.93 -3.92 -8.66
N MET A 115 1.84 -4.21 -7.96
CA MET A 115 1.86 -4.46 -6.52
C MET A 115 1.51 -5.90 -6.23
N SER A 116 2.24 -6.55 -5.32
CA SER A 116 1.79 -7.81 -4.76
C SER A 116 0.51 -7.58 -3.93
N LYS A 117 -0.20 -8.66 -3.60
CA LYS A 117 -1.36 -8.56 -2.69
C LYS A 117 -0.98 -7.90 -1.35
N GLN A 118 0.18 -8.24 -0.81
CA GLN A 118 0.65 -7.70 0.46
C GLN A 118 0.96 -6.20 0.36
N ASP A 119 1.65 -5.76 -0.71
CA ASP A 119 1.97 -4.34 -0.88
C ASP A 119 0.70 -3.47 -0.99
N LYS A 120 -0.37 -3.99 -1.63
CA LYS A 120 -1.66 -3.29 -1.70
C LYS A 120 -2.28 -3.12 -0.31
N VAL A 121 -2.28 -4.19 0.50
CA VAL A 121 -2.79 -4.18 1.88
C VAL A 121 -2.01 -3.20 2.73
N ASP A 122 -0.69 -3.23 2.63
CA ASP A 122 0.18 -2.32 3.34
C ASP A 122 -0.14 -0.88 2.90
N LEU A 123 -0.11 -0.58 1.59
CA LEU A 123 -0.38 0.79 1.11
C LEU A 123 -1.69 1.33 1.66
N LEU A 124 -2.75 0.53 1.63
CA LEU A 124 -4.03 0.91 2.22
C LEU A 124 -3.94 1.15 3.73
N ALA A 125 -3.24 0.31 4.47
CA ALA A 125 -3.01 0.51 5.91
C ALA A 125 -2.29 1.85 6.18
N TYR A 126 -1.29 2.21 5.38
CA TYR A 126 -0.63 3.52 5.48
C TYR A 126 -1.60 4.67 5.19
N LEU A 127 -2.37 4.61 4.09
CA LEU A 127 -3.33 5.66 3.72
C LEU A 127 -4.46 5.84 4.75
N LYS A 128 -4.77 4.79 5.53
CA LYS A 128 -5.68 4.86 6.67
C LYS A 128 -5.12 5.61 7.87
N THR A 129 -3.80 5.81 7.95
CA THR A 129 -3.16 6.60 9.02
C THR A 129 -3.09 8.10 8.73
N LEU A 130 -3.38 8.53 7.49
CA LEU A 130 -3.35 9.92 7.05
C LEU A 130 -4.67 10.66 7.31
#